data_AF-A0A6G3XRM5-F1
#
_entry.id   AF-A0A6G3XRM5-F1
#
_cell.length_a   1.000
_cell.length_b   1.000
_cell.length_c   1.000
_cell.angle_alpha   90.00
_cell.angle_beta   90.00
_cell.angle_gamma   90.00
#
_symmetry.space_group_name_H-M   'P 1'
#
loop_
_entity.id
_entity.type
_entity.pdbx_description
1 polymer ?
#
loop_
_entity_poly.entity_id
_entity_poly.type
_entity_poly.pdbx_seq_one_letter_code
_entity_poly.pdbx_strand_id
1 'polypeptide(L)' 'MARSVYVTGIDRGDGRQVVELGVMELLTRQVDRVGVFRPLVHDGPDRLYELLRARYRLSQSPASVY' A
#
# COMPACT_ATOMS: atom_id res chain seq x y z
N MET A 1 10.12 -2.82 -18.28
CA MET A 1 10.18 -2.02 -17.04
C MET A 1 9.16 -2.57 -16.05
N ALA A 2 9.54 -2.71 -14.78
CA ALA A 2 8.61 -3.14 -13.73
C ALA A 2 7.58 -2.04 -13.46
N ARG A 3 6.29 -2.42 -13.38
CA ARG A 3 5.15 -1.50 -13.15
C ARG A 3 4.52 -1.66 -11.76
N SER A 4 5.05 -2.58 -10.97
CA SER A 4 4.50 -3.00 -9.68
C SER A 4 5.64 -3.33 -8.73
N VAL A 5 5.45 -2.97 -7.46
CA VAL A 5 6.36 -3.32 -6.37
C VAL A 5 5.58 -4.20 -5.40
N TYR A 6 6.12 -5.37 -5.09
CA TYR A 6 5.58 -6.25 -4.06
C TYR A 6 6.42 -6.10 -2.81
N VAL A 7 5.77 -5.85 -1.68
CA VAL A 7 6.42 -5.76 -0.38
C VAL A 7 5.94 -6.95 0.45
N THR A 8 6.87 -7.78 0.88
CA THR A 8 6.60 -8.92 1.77
C THR A 8 7.39 -8.78 3.06
N GLY A 9 6.90 -9.41 4.12
CA GLY A 9 7.55 -9.45 5.41
C GLY A 9 7.96 -10.87 5.78
N ILE A 10 8.85 -11.00 6.76
CA ILE A 10 9.36 -12.29 7.23
C ILE A 10 8.62 -12.71 8.51
N ASP A 11 8.14 -11.76 9.30
CA ASP A 11 7.36 -12.00 10.52
C ASP A 11 6.49 -10.77 10.88
N ARG A 12 5.67 -10.88 11.93
CA ARG A 12 4.94 -9.75 12.51
C ARG A 12 5.89 -8.76 13.17
N GLY A 13 5.65 -7.47 12.95
CA GLY A 13 6.44 -6.41 13.58
C GLY A 13 7.82 -6.20 12.96
N ASP A 14 8.10 -6.81 11.82
CA ASP A 14 9.36 -6.67 11.06
C ASP A 14 9.58 -5.30 10.40
N GLY A 15 8.70 -4.33 10.69
CA GLY A 15 8.78 -2.98 10.13
C GLY A 15 8.28 -2.85 8.69
N ARG A 16 7.65 -3.89 8.10
CA ARG A 16 7.14 -3.85 6.72
C ARG A 16 6.27 -2.63 6.42
N GLN A 17 5.45 -2.19 7.38
CA GLN A 17 4.58 -1.04 7.21
C GLN A 17 5.34 0.28 6.99
N VAL A 18 6.52 0.43 7.59
CA VAL A 18 7.39 1.60 7.36
C VAL A 18 7.96 1.56 5.94
N VAL A 19 8.33 0.37 5.47
CA VAL A 19 8.78 0.16 4.09
C VAL A 19 7.65 0.46 3.10
N GLU A 20 6.44 -0.05 3.33
CA GLU A 20 5.24 0.23 2.52
C GLU A 20 4.98 1.75 2.43
N LEU A 21 5.11 2.49 3.54
CA LEU A 21 4.99 3.95 3.54
C LEU A 21 6.09 4.65 2.73
N GLY A 22 7.35 4.27 2.91
CA GLY A 22 8.47 4.86 2.18
C GLY A 22 8.37 4.62 0.67
N VAL A 23 7.97 3.41 0.27
CA VAL A 23 7.73 3.06 -1.13
C VAL A 23 6.61 3.93 -1.71
N MET A 24 5.49 4.09 -1.00
CA MET A 24 4.39 4.94 -1.45
C MET A 24 4.80 6.41 -1.55
N GLU A 25 5.58 6.94 -0.62
CA GLU A 25 6.11 8.30 -0.68
C GLU A 25 7.02 8.52 -1.90
N LEU A 26 7.87 7.54 -2.23
CA LEU A 26 8.75 7.63 -3.39
C LEU A 26 7.96 7.53 -4.70
N LEU A 27 7.05 6.56 -4.80
CA LEU A 27 6.28 6.34 -6.03
C LEU A 27 5.34 7.50 -6.34
N THR A 28 4.65 8.05 -5.33
CA THR A 28 3.75 9.20 -5.52
C THR A 28 4.45 10.46 -6.02
N ARG A 29 5.77 10.56 -5.86
CA ARG A 29 6.59 11.66 -6.40
C ARG A 29 7.17 11.37 -7.79
N GLN A 30 7.15 10.12 -8.23
CA GLN A 30 7.79 9.68 -9.48
C GLN A 30 6.79 9.33 -10.58
N VAL A 31 5.56 8.96 -10.23
CA VAL A 31 4.53 8.56 -11.19
C VAL A 31 3.20 9.28 -10.93
N ASP A 32 2.44 9.52 -12.00
CA ASP A 32 1.18 10.27 -11.92
C ASP A 32 0.09 9.55 -11.11
N ARG A 33 0.10 8.22 -11.09
CA ARG A 33 -0.93 7.40 -10.42
C ARG A 33 -0.31 6.19 -9.76
N VAL A 34 -0.69 6.00 -8.50
CA VAL A 34 -0.37 4.81 -7.71
C VAL A 34 -1.65 4.12 -7.28
N GLY A 35 -1.58 2.80 -7.16
CA GLY A 35 -2.65 1.96 -6.65
C GLY A 35 -2.11 0.96 -5.64
N VAL A 36 -3.01 0.43 -4.82
CA VAL A 36 -2.69 -0.53 -3.75
C VAL A 36 -3.53 -1.78 -3.96
N PHE A 37 -2.89 -2.94 -3.93
CA PHE A 37 -3.53 -4.25 -4.04
C PHE A 37 -3.07 -5.12 -2.88
N ARG A 38 -4.03 -5.60 -2.07
CA ARG A 38 -3.81 -6.34 -0.82
C ARG A 38 -4.85 -7.45 -0.67
N PRO A 39 -4.74 -8.52 -1.48
CA PRO A 39 -5.69 -9.64 -1.42
C PRO A 39 -5.57 -10.48 -0.14
N LEU A 40 -4.45 -10.35 0.59
CA LEU A 40 -4.18 -11.07 1.82
C LEU A 40 -4.35 -10.13 3.02
N VAL A 41 -5.58 -10.02 3.50
CA VAL A 41 -5.91 -9.30 4.73
C VAL A 41 -6.45 -10.23 5.80
N HIS A 42 -6.21 -9.87 7.06
CA HIS A 42 -6.82 -10.55 8.20
C HIS A 42 -8.17 -9.93 8.52
N ASP A 43 -9.04 -10.68 9.20
CA ASP A 43 -10.37 -10.20 9.61
C ASP A 43 -10.24 -8.89 10.43
N GLY A 44 -10.99 -7.87 10.01
CA GLY A 44 -10.98 -6.54 10.60
C GLY A 44 -10.61 -5.43 9.61
N PRO A 45 -10.57 -4.17 10.07
CA PRO A 45 -10.27 -3.04 9.20
C PRO A 45 -8.80 -3.05 8.75
N ASP A 46 -8.55 -2.90 7.44
CA ASP A 46 -7.21 -2.67 6.91
C ASP A 46 -6.74 -1.25 7.23
N ARG A 47 -6.17 -1.07 8.43
CA ARG A 47 -5.67 0.22 8.92
C ARG A 47 -4.55 0.79 8.05
N LEU A 48 -3.74 -0.06 7.43
CA LEU A 48 -2.69 0.43 6.54
C LEU A 48 -3.31 0.98 5.25
N TYR A 49 -4.24 0.25 4.63
CA TYR A 49 -4.91 0.77 3.44
C TYR A 49 -5.61 2.10 3.74
N GLU A 50 -6.34 2.21 4.85
CA GLU A 50 -6.97 3.49 5.24
C GLU A 50 -5.94 4.61 5.45
N LEU A 51 -4.80 4.32 6.08
CA LEU A 51 -3.69 5.27 6.22
C LEU A 51 -3.15 5.71 4.84
N LEU A 52 -2.87 4.77 3.95
CA LEU A 52 -2.34 5.06 2.61
C LEU A 52 -3.34 5.87 1.79
N ARG A 53 -4.62 5.49 1.84
CA ARG A 53 -5.72 6.18 1.16
C ARG A 53 -5.84 7.62 1.64
N ALA A 54 -5.84 7.85 2.94
CA ALA A 54 -5.95 9.19 3.52
C ALA A 54 -4.71 10.05 3.22
N ARG A 55 -3.52 9.49 3.39
CA ARG A 55 -2.25 10.22 3.24
C ARG A 55 -1.92 10.56 1.79
N TYR A 56 -2.16 9.62 0.86
CA TYR A 56 -1.78 9.75 -0.55
C TYR A 56 -2.96 10.03 -1.49
N ARG A 57 -4.16 10.26 -0.93
CA ARG A 57 -5.39 10.61 -1.67
C ARG A 57 -5.65 9.65 -2.85
N LEU A 58 -5.56 8.35 -2.57
CA LEU A 58 -5.74 7.33 -3.58
C LEU A 58 -7.14 7.45 -4.21
N SER A 59 -7.17 7.58 -5.54
CA SER A 59 -8.42 7.74 -6.32
C SER A 59 -9.07 6.43 -6.72
N GLN A 60 -8.39 5.30 -6.52
CA GLN A 60 -8.95 3.98 -6.79
C GLN A 60 -10.15 3.68 -5.86
N SER A 61 -11.09 2.88 -6.35
CA SER A 61 -12.19 2.39 -5.53
C SER A 61 -11.67 1.49 -4.40
N PRO A 62 -12.16 1.62 -3.15
CA PRO A 62 -11.80 0.70 -2.07
C PRO A 62 -12.10 -0.77 -2.38
N ALA A 63 -13.12 -1.04 -3.19
CA ALA A 63 -13.49 -2.39 -3.58
C ALA A 63 -12.45 -3.08 -4.48
N SER A 64 -11.54 -2.32 -5.13
CA SER A 64 -10.49 -2.90 -5.99
C SER A 64 -9.20 -3.24 -5.24
N VAL A 65 -9.18 -3.02 -3.92
CA VAL A 65 -8.00 -3.28 -3.08
C VAL A 65 -7.84 -4.77 -2.80
N TYR A 66 -8.96 -5.48 -2.68
CA TYR A 66 -9.04 -6.88 -2.24
C TYR A 66 -9.30 -7.82 -3.41
#